data_AF-A0A954RR71-F1
#
_entry.id   AF-A0A954RR71-F1
#
_cell.length_a   1.000
_cell.length_b   1.000
_cell.length_c   1.000
_cell.angle_alpha   90.00
_cell.angle_beta   90.00
_cell.angle_gamma   90.00
#
_symmetry.space_group_name_H-M   'P 1'
#
loop_
_entity.id
_entity.type
_entity.pdbx_description
1 polymer ?
#
loop_
_entity_poly.entity_id
_entity_poly.type
_entity_poly.pdbx_seq_one_letter_code
_entity_poly.pdbx_strand_id
1 'polypeptide(L)'
;DLNLNGSASITGGRLRLTPATTSQIGSAFFTAPLVVDAITSFQTEFQFTIGGGTGGADGFTFVLQNAAAGADAISTSSGGSLGYAGIDNSLAVKFDTYQNAGDVNNNHVAVLANGLLSPALQTKTTTLDLNSGQSLKAWIDYNGNTNLLSVFLDSSTTKPTTPLISTTVDLASLVGSQAYLGFTGATGGLANTHEILNWQFDTSVPPQTDPPAPGTNLFDEVVLNGLVQPTAIDWSPDGNNMYIALKSGVVRVARNGQLSGTPFVDISAQVNDTRDRGLLGIAVHPDFENNPYVYLLFTYDPPEVYQNASNPLAGPDRNGNRAGRLIRVTADAATDYTTVVPGSEVVLLGTNSTWDNFNAFANSTTDFTEPPAGILPDGTNLRDFVASDSESHTVASLAFAPDGALLVSIGDGASYNRTDPRAVRVQDIDNLSGKILRIDPLTGDGLADNPFYNGDPGANRSKVYQYGLRNPFRISVDPNSGQVYIGDVGWTTWEEVDTGPAGTNFGWPFYEGATGTNVRTPGYRDLPEAIAFYNSGQTAEPGLLALNHASDGINAIVLGDVYTGTTYPGSFQGDIFFNDLGQGIVRNLSLDAAGNVTGVQTFTTGAVYVVQITQGPDGNMYYVDLDNGEVGRWLFV
;
A
#
# COMPACT_ATOMS: atom_id res chain seq x y z
N ASP A 1 -10.96 -2.96 -45.19
CA ASP A 1 -10.01 -3.98 -45.66
C ASP A 1 -8.77 -4.01 -44.79
N LEU A 2 -8.08 -5.15 -44.72
CA LEU A 2 -6.79 -5.26 -44.04
C LEU A 2 -5.66 -4.92 -45.02
N ASN A 3 -4.79 -4.01 -44.60
CA ASN A 3 -3.50 -3.81 -45.22
C ASN A 3 -2.52 -4.83 -44.64
N LEU A 4 -1.88 -5.64 -45.50
CA LEU A 4 -0.97 -6.71 -45.10
C LEU A 4 0.47 -6.29 -45.42
N ASN A 5 1.34 -6.28 -44.41
CA ASN A 5 2.73 -5.89 -44.53
C ASN A 5 3.68 -7.04 -44.24
N GLY A 6 4.85 -7.02 -44.88
CA GLY A 6 5.89 -8.03 -44.69
C GLY A 6 5.43 -9.43 -45.06
N SER A 7 5.48 -10.34 -44.10
CA SER A 7 5.16 -11.76 -44.29
C SER A 7 3.66 -12.08 -44.13
N ALA A 8 2.85 -11.08 -43.79
CA ALA A 8 1.43 -11.28 -43.52
C ALA A 8 0.66 -11.69 -44.79
N SER A 9 -0.22 -12.67 -44.66
CA SER A 9 -1.04 -13.19 -45.76
C SER A 9 -2.38 -13.72 -45.26
N ILE A 10 -3.39 -13.75 -46.13
CA ILE A 10 -4.66 -14.42 -45.84
C ILE A 10 -4.73 -15.71 -46.65
N THR A 11 -4.78 -16.86 -45.96
CA THR A 11 -4.85 -18.18 -46.58
C THR A 11 -5.98 -18.99 -45.94
N GLY A 12 -6.91 -19.51 -46.74
CA GLY A 12 -8.00 -20.36 -46.23
C GLY A 12 -8.92 -19.66 -45.21
N GLY A 13 -9.07 -18.33 -45.30
CA GLY A 13 -9.87 -17.53 -44.38
C GLY A 13 -9.17 -17.17 -43.07
N ARG A 14 -7.90 -17.54 -42.89
CA ARG A 14 -7.09 -17.22 -41.71
C ARG A 14 -6.11 -16.11 -42.04
N LEU A 15 -5.88 -15.20 -41.10
CA LEU A 15 -4.81 -14.21 -41.17
C LEU A 15 -3.54 -14.84 -40.60
N ARG A 16 -2.54 -15.05 -41.44
CA ARG A 16 -1.22 -15.51 -41.04
C ARG A 16 -0.28 -14.32 -40.95
N LEU A 17 0.28 -14.06 -39.77
CA LEU A 17 1.24 -12.96 -39.56
C LEU A 17 2.65 -13.36 -39.97
N THR A 18 3.06 -14.60 -39.67
CA THR A 18 4.34 -15.17 -40.12
C THR A 18 4.19 -16.63 -40.51
N PRO A 19 4.96 -17.13 -41.50
CA PRO A 19 5.15 -18.56 -41.73
C PRO A 19 6.14 -19.16 -40.72
N ALA A 20 6.17 -20.50 -40.58
CA ALA A 20 7.15 -21.22 -39.76
C ALA A 20 8.54 -21.27 -40.41
N THR A 21 9.14 -20.10 -40.61
CA THR A 21 10.52 -19.90 -41.05
C THR A 21 11.18 -18.83 -40.20
N THR A 22 12.51 -18.80 -40.16
CA THR A 22 13.25 -17.81 -39.36
C THR A 22 13.18 -16.41 -39.96
N SER A 23 13.41 -15.40 -39.12
CA SER A 23 13.57 -14.00 -39.50
C SER A 23 12.38 -13.39 -40.27
N GLN A 24 11.16 -13.76 -39.90
CA GLN A 24 9.93 -13.21 -40.48
C GLN A 24 9.36 -12.12 -39.60
N ILE A 25 8.81 -11.08 -40.23
CA ILE A 25 7.91 -10.10 -39.59
C ILE A 25 6.70 -9.91 -40.49
N GLY A 26 5.53 -9.82 -39.89
CA GLY A 26 4.33 -9.36 -40.58
C GLY A 26 3.48 -8.47 -39.69
N SER A 27 2.71 -7.60 -40.32
CA SER A 27 1.63 -6.87 -39.65
C SER A 27 0.40 -6.83 -40.54
N ALA A 28 -0.76 -6.69 -39.92
CA ALA A 28 -2.02 -6.52 -40.62
C ALA A 28 -2.90 -5.53 -39.86
N PHE A 29 -3.21 -4.41 -40.49
CA PHE A 29 -4.01 -3.33 -39.90
C PHE A 29 -5.22 -3.03 -40.79
N PHE A 30 -6.36 -2.69 -40.18
CA PHE A 30 -7.47 -2.13 -40.94
C PHE A 30 -7.05 -0.82 -41.60
N THR A 31 -7.46 -0.59 -42.84
CA THR A 31 -7.11 0.63 -43.60
C THR A 31 -7.83 1.88 -43.11
N ALA A 32 -8.92 1.73 -42.37
CA ALA A 32 -9.64 2.82 -41.74
C ALA A 32 -9.34 2.82 -40.23
N PRO A 33 -8.88 3.95 -39.65
CA PRO A 33 -8.66 4.03 -38.22
C PRO A 33 -9.98 4.14 -37.45
N LEU A 34 -9.98 3.65 -36.22
CA LEU A 34 -10.98 3.92 -35.20
C LEU A 34 -10.81 5.37 -34.72
N VAL A 35 -11.91 6.11 -34.56
CA VAL A 35 -11.89 7.40 -33.84
C VAL A 35 -11.73 7.13 -32.35
N VAL A 36 -10.81 7.83 -31.71
CA VAL A 36 -10.52 7.69 -30.27
C VAL A 36 -10.77 9.02 -29.58
N ASP A 37 -11.52 8.97 -28.50
CA ASP A 37 -11.78 10.05 -27.56
C ASP A 37 -11.68 9.55 -26.11
N ALA A 38 -11.93 10.45 -25.15
CA ALA A 38 -11.79 10.15 -23.73
C ALA A 38 -12.74 9.06 -23.20
N ILE A 39 -13.80 8.69 -23.92
CA ILE A 39 -14.79 7.69 -23.47
C ILE A 39 -14.83 6.46 -24.38
N THR A 40 -13.96 6.41 -25.38
CA THR A 40 -13.92 5.33 -26.37
C THR A 40 -13.69 4.01 -25.66
N SER A 41 -14.62 3.08 -25.84
CA SER A 41 -14.55 1.74 -25.29
C SER A 41 -14.51 0.71 -26.42
N PHE A 42 -13.93 -0.44 -26.17
CA PHE A 42 -13.98 -1.54 -27.12
C PHE A 42 -13.97 -2.91 -26.45
N GLN A 43 -14.44 -3.88 -27.20
CA GLN A 43 -14.28 -5.30 -26.94
C GLN A 43 -13.71 -5.95 -28.18
N THR A 44 -12.74 -6.83 -27.98
CA THR A 44 -12.26 -7.68 -29.06
C THR A 44 -12.07 -9.10 -28.59
N GLU A 45 -12.37 -10.04 -29.48
CA GLU A 45 -12.07 -11.44 -29.28
C GLU A 45 -11.46 -12.04 -30.54
N PHE A 46 -10.47 -12.90 -30.36
CA PHE A 46 -9.85 -13.61 -31.46
C PHE A 46 -9.37 -14.98 -31.02
N GLN A 47 -9.54 -15.96 -31.92
CA GLN A 47 -8.88 -17.25 -31.78
C GLN A 47 -7.58 -17.24 -32.55
N PHE A 48 -6.55 -17.84 -31.96
CA PHE A 48 -5.22 -17.90 -32.56
C PHE A 48 -4.55 -19.24 -32.32
N THR A 49 -3.54 -19.53 -33.14
CA THR A 49 -2.61 -20.65 -32.96
C THR A 49 -1.19 -20.15 -33.14
N ILE A 50 -0.29 -20.56 -32.24
CA ILE A 50 1.16 -20.44 -32.41
C ILE A 50 1.73 -21.86 -32.47
N GLY A 51 2.47 -22.18 -33.53
CA GLY A 51 3.00 -23.53 -33.70
C GLY A 51 3.95 -23.68 -34.88
N GLY A 52 4.24 -24.91 -35.28
CA GLY A 52 5.15 -25.20 -36.40
C GLY A 52 6.65 -25.18 -36.06
N GLY A 53 7.02 -24.99 -34.78
CA GLY A 53 8.39 -25.07 -34.25
C GLY A 53 8.42 -25.74 -32.88
N THR A 54 9.60 -26.17 -32.41
CA THR A 54 9.74 -27.04 -31.21
C THR A 54 10.01 -26.30 -29.90
N GLY A 55 10.14 -24.96 -29.89
CA GLY A 55 10.58 -24.23 -28.68
C GLY A 55 10.08 -22.80 -28.50
N GLY A 56 9.01 -22.41 -29.21
CA GLY A 56 8.54 -21.02 -29.25
C GLY A 56 9.47 -20.10 -30.04
N ALA A 57 8.93 -18.98 -30.50
CA ALA A 57 9.61 -17.91 -31.22
C ALA A 57 9.17 -16.58 -30.59
N ASP A 58 9.41 -15.44 -31.22
CA ASP A 58 9.06 -14.14 -30.61
C ASP A 58 7.59 -14.00 -30.19
N GLY A 59 6.64 -14.46 -31.00
CA GLY A 59 5.22 -14.32 -30.70
C GLY A 59 4.54 -13.24 -31.54
N PHE A 60 3.39 -12.76 -31.06
CA PHE A 60 2.57 -11.76 -31.76
C PHE A 60 1.90 -10.78 -30.79
N THR A 61 1.35 -9.69 -31.33
CA THR A 61 0.58 -8.71 -30.57
C THR A 61 -0.74 -8.37 -31.23
N PHE A 62 -1.73 -8.02 -30.41
CA PHE A 62 -2.87 -7.20 -30.80
C PHE A 62 -2.52 -5.73 -30.58
N VAL A 63 -2.86 -4.84 -31.51
CA VAL A 63 -2.38 -3.45 -31.52
C VAL A 63 -3.48 -2.45 -31.88
N LEU A 64 -3.56 -1.35 -31.12
CA LEU A 64 -4.14 -0.07 -31.52
C LEU A 64 -3.01 0.96 -31.63
N GLN A 65 -2.83 1.61 -32.78
CA GLN A 65 -1.70 2.51 -32.99
C GLN A 65 -2.02 3.71 -33.90
N ASN A 66 -1.31 4.81 -33.69
CA ASN A 66 -1.39 6.03 -34.51
C ASN A 66 0.01 6.51 -34.93
N ALA A 67 0.86 5.57 -35.31
CA ALA A 67 2.17 5.84 -35.87
C ALA A 67 2.03 6.52 -37.24
N ALA A 68 3.05 7.30 -37.63
CA ALA A 68 3.06 8.05 -38.90
C ALA A 68 2.90 7.16 -40.15
N ALA A 69 3.29 5.88 -40.05
CA ALA A 69 3.14 4.91 -41.12
C ALA A 69 1.68 4.44 -41.34
N GLY A 70 0.74 4.80 -40.46
CA GLY A 70 -0.66 4.41 -40.56
C GLY A 70 -0.83 2.89 -40.67
N ALA A 71 -1.65 2.42 -41.63
CA ALA A 71 -1.86 0.99 -41.85
C ALA A 71 -0.61 0.24 -42.38
N ASP A 72 0.45 0.93 -42.78
CA ASP A 72 1.73 0.34 -43.21
C ASP A 72 2.69 0.09 -42.02
N ALA A 73 2.27 0.39 -40.78
CA ALA A 73 3.12 0.24 -39.61
C ALA A 73 3.60 -1.22 -39.42
N ILE A 74 4.91 -1.39 -39.24
CA ILE A 74 5.57 -2.67 -39.01
C ILE A 74 6.95 -2.39 -38.37
N SER A 75 7.43 -3.27 -37.49
CA SER A 75 8.78 -3.12 -36.93
C SER A 75 9.85 -3.14 -38.01
N THR A 76 10.90 -2.32 -37.84
CA THR A 76 12.08 -2.29 -38.70
C THR A 76 13.15 -3.30 -38.29
N SER A 77 12.89 -4.11 -37.25
CA SER A 77 13.82 -5.15 -36.80
C SER A 77 14.02 -6.24 -37.86
N SER A 78 15.12 -6.99 -37.77
CA SER A 78 15.46 -8.04 -38.75
C SER A 78 14.83 -9.38 -38.38
N GLY A 79 13.50 -9.43 -38.29
CA GLY A 79 12.78 -10.67 -38.00
C GLY A 79 12.25 -10.82 -36.58
N GLY A 80 12.45 -9.87 -35.67
CA GLY A 80 12.20 -10.02 -34.23
C GLY A 80 11.28 -8.95 -33.62
N SER A 81 11.41 -8.74 -32.31
CA SER A 81 10.72 -7.70 -31.55
C SER A 81 9.19 -7.75 -31.68
N LEU A 82 8.61 -8.95 -31.77
CA LEU A 82 7.17 -9.21 -31.98
C LEU A 82 6.56 -8.58 -33.25
N GLY A 83 7.40 -8.02 -34.13
CA GLY A 83 6.95 -7.16 -35.22
C GLY A 83 6.37 -5.82 -34.76
N TYR A 84 6.44 -5.51 -33.46
CA TYR A 84 5.81 -4.36 -32.81
C TYR A 84 6.78 -3.23 -32.50
N ALA A 85 8.03 -3.53 -32.14
CA ALA A 85 8.93 -2.48 -31.65
C ALA A 85 9.15 -1.36 -32.67
N GLY A 86 9.06 -0.12 -32.19
CA GLY A 86 9.14 1.11 -33.00
C GLY A 86 7.82 1.56 -33.64
N ILE A 87 6.69 0.89 -33.35
CA ILE A 87 5.36 1.40 -33.67
C ILE A 87 4.91 2.33 -32.53
N ASP A 88 5.30 3.61 -32.63
CA ASP A 88 5.01 4.64 -31.61
C ASP A 88 3.50 4.97 -31.51
N ASN A 89 3.10 5.72 -30.47
CA ASN A 89 1.71 6.13 -30.20
C ASN A 89 0.74 4.94 -30.24
N SER A 90 1.03 3.92 -29.44
CA SER A 90 0.35 2.63 -29.55
C SER A 90 0.13 1.96 -28.20
N LEU A 91 -0.96 1.19 -28.13
CA LEU A 91 -1.23 0.19 -27.12
C LEU A 91 -1.11 -1.19 -27.76
N ALA A 92 -0.42 -2.12 -27.10
CA ALA A 92 -0.36 -3.49 -27.56
C ALA A 92 -0.52 -4.51 -26.43
N VAL A 93 -1.10 -5.67 -26.75
CA VAL A 93 -1.13 -6.86 -25.89
C VAL A 93 -0.30 -7.94 -26.55
N LYS A 94 0.83 -8.32 -25.94
CA LYS A 94 1.73 -9.37 -26.46
C LYS A 94 1.36 -10.75 -25.94
N PHE A 95 1.53 -11.74 -26.81
CA PHE A 95 1.52 -13.18 -26.50
C PHE A 95 2.88 -13.73 -26.91
N ASP A 96 3.75 -13.89 -25.91
CA ASP A 96 5.19 -14.09 -26.10
C ASP A 96 5.58 -15.53 -25.79
N THR A 97 6.32 -16.14 -26.72
CA THR A 97 6.74 -17.53 -26.64
C THR A 97 8.26 -17.69 -26.57
N TYR A 98 9.01 -16.60 -26.37
CA TYR A 98 10.46 -16.61 -26.31
C TYR A 98 10.98 -15.80 -25.14
N GLN A 99 11.93 -16.37 -24.40
CA GLN A 99 12.52 -15.68 -23.26
C GLN A 99 13.68 -14.79 -23.73
N ASN A 100 13.42 -13.48 -23.88
CA ASN A 100 14.47 -12.49 -24.04
C ASN A 100 15.07 -12.11 -22.67
N ALA A 101 16.18 -11.38 -22.71
CA ALA A 101 16.74 -10.79 -21.49
C ALA A 101 15.71 -9.81 -20.88
N GLY A 102 15.27 -10.09 -19.65
CA GLY A 102 14.26 -9.30 -18.94
C GLY A 102 12.84 -9.87 -19.01
N ASP A 103 12.57 -10.89 -19.82
CA ASP A 103 11.29 -11.60 -19.80
C ASP A 103 11.19 -12.52 -18.57
N VAL A 104 9.97 -12.63 -18.05
CA VAL A 104 9.63 -13.48 -16.89
C VAL A 104 9.80 -14.97 -17.19
N ASN A 105 9.51 -15.40 -18.42
CA ASN A 105 9.74 -16.73 -18.96
C ASN A 105 9.58 -16.67 -20.49
N ASN A 106 9.42 -17.82 -21.16
CA ASN A 106 9.09 -17.94 -22.58
C ASN A 106 7.60 -18.25 -22.82
N ASN A 107 6.71 -17.88 -21.89
CA ASN A 107 5.27 -18.17 -21.97
C ASN A 107 4.46 -17.17 -21.12
N HIS A 108 4.29 -15.96 -21.65
CA HIS A 108 3.66 -14.85 -20.93
C HIS A 108 2.86 -13.94 -21.84
N VAL A 109 1.97 -13.18 -21.19
CA VAL A 109 1.18 -12.12 -21.80
C VAL A 109 1.58 -10.81 -21.14
N ALA A 110 1.68 -9.72 -21.91
CA ALA A 110 1.95 -8.40 -21.35
C ALA A 110 1.25 -7.28 -22.11
N VAL A 111 1.02 -6.16 -21.42
CA VAL A 111 0.52 -4.92 -21.99
C VAL A 111 1.69 -3.97 -22.23
N LEU A 112 1.82 -3.46 -23.45
CA LEU A 112 2.90 -2.63 -23.92
C LEU A 112 2.38 -1.28 -24.42
N ALA A 113 3.27 -0.30 -24.44
CA ALA A 113 2.96 1.04 -24.92
C ALA A 113 4.08 1.61 -25.80
N ASN A 114 3.71 2.46 -26.74
CA ASN A 114 4.63 3.29 -27.54
C ASN A 114 5.73 2.52 -28.28
N GLY A 115 5.43 1.32 -28.76
CA GLY A 115 6.40 0.51 -29.51
C GLY A 115 7.58 0.06 -28.64
N LEU A 116 7.48 0.17 -27.32
CA LEU A 116 8.50 -0.28 -26.36
C LEU A 116 8.17 -1.69 -25.88
N LEU A 117 9.20 -2.54 -25.83
CA LEU A 117 9.09 -3.89 -25.28
C LEU A 117 9.38 -3.94 -23.78
N SER A 118 9.98 -2.87 -23.23
CA SER A 118 10.33 -2.74 -21.82
C SER A 118 10.45 -1.26 -21.42
N PRO A 119 9.96 -0.85 -20.23
CA PRO A 119 9.12 -1.66 -19.34
C PRO A 119 7.74 -1.91 -19.96
N ALA A 120 7.17 -3.09 -19.69
CA ALA A 120 5.76 -3.34 -19.97
C ALA A 120 4.89 -2.62 -18.93
N LEU A 121 3.67 -2.21 -19.31
CA LEU A 121 2.71 -1.64 -18.37
C LEU A 121 2.24 -2.69 -17.35
N GLN A 122 2.07 -3.94 -17.79
CA GLN A 122 1.76 -5.07 -16.92
C GLN A 122 2.18 -6.38 -17.59
N THR A 123 2.67 -7.35 -16.80
CA THR A 123 3.10 -8.68 -17.30
C THR A 123 2.54 -9.80 -16.43
N LYS A 124 1.99 -10.85 -17.05
CA LYS A 124 1.55 -12.07 -16.35
C LYS A 124 1.93 -13.34 -17.09
N THR A 125 2.35 -14.34 -16.33
CA THR A 125 2.55 -15.71 -16.81
C THR A 125 1.22 -16.45 -16.89
N THR A 126 1.09 -17.38 -17.83
CA THR A 126 -0.09 -18.26 -17.96
C THR A 126 0.30 -19.73 -17.85
N THR A 127 -0.62 -20.56 -17.37
CA THR A 127 -0.47 -22.03 -17.33
C THR A 127 -0.81 -22.69 -18.68
N LEU A 128 -1.45 -21.96 -19.60
CA LEU A 128 -1.69 -22.39 -20.95
C LEU A 128 -0.39 -22.30 -21.77
N ASP A 129 -0.02 -23.36 -22.47
CA ASP A 129 1.11 -23.34 -23.38
C ASP A 129 0.73 -22.60 -24.67
N LEU A 130 1.21 -21.36 -24.80
CA LEU A 130 0.95 -20.49 -25.95
C LEU A 130 1.52 -21.09 -27.24
N ASN A 131 2.60 -21.87 -27.18
CA ASN A 131 3.26 -22.50 -28.33
C ASN A 131 2.79 -23.95 -28.59
N SER A 132 1.69 -24.39 -27.96
CA SER A 132 1.20 -25.76 -28.07
C SER A 132 0.70 -26.18 -29.46
N GLY A 133 0.51 -25.22 -30.38
CA GLY A 133 -0.16 -25.44 -31.67
C GLY A 133 -1.68 -25.64 -31.55
N GLN A 134 -2.22 -25.63 -30.32
CA GLN A 134 -3.65 -25.68 -30.08
C GLN A 134 -4.30 -24.34 -30.38
N SER A 135 -5.61 -24.37 -30.67
CA SER A 135 -6.40 -23.15 -30.79
C SER A 135 -6.64 -22.59 -29.39
N LEU A 136 -6.17 -21.37 -29.14
CA LEU A 136 -6.47 -20.58 -27.95
C LEU A 136 -7.38 -19.41 -28.32
N LYS A 137 -8.10 -18.86 -27.35
CA LYS A 137 -8.94 -17.68 -27.54
C LYS A 137 -8.57 -16.61 -26.52
N ALA A 138 -8.40 -15.39 -27.01
CA ALA A 138 -8.19 -14.21 -26.19
C ALA A 138 -9.39 -13.26 -26.31
N TRP A 139 -9.66 -12.55 -25.21
CA TRP A 139 -10.57 -11.42 -25.16
C TRP A 139 -9.84 -10.23 -24.57
N ILE A 140 -10.05 -9.05 -25.14
CA ILE A 140 -9.52 -7.80 -24.62
C ILE A 140 -10.68 -6.82 -24.53
N ASP A 141 -10.94 -6.38 -23.30
CA ASP A 141 -11.96 -5.39 -22.97
C ASP A 141 -11.27 -4.11 -22.56
N TYR A 142 -11.69 -2.99 -23.14
CA TYR A 142 -11.29 -1.66 -22.72
C TYR A 142 -12.51 -0.79 -22.44
N ASN A 143 -12.62 -0.30 -21.20
CA ASN A 143 -13.67 0.63 -20.81
C ASN A 143 -13.12 2.05 -20.66
N GLY A 144 -13.35 2.88 -21.67
CA GLY A 144 -12.88 4.26 -21.73
C GLY A 144 -13.46 5.16 -20.64
N ASN A 145 -14.58 4.82 -20.00
CA ASN A 145 -15.08 5.59 -18.87
C ASN A 145 -14.22 5.44 -17.61
N THR A 146 -13.48 4.33 -17.52
CA THR A 146 -12.66 3.96 -16.35
C THR A 146 -11.18 3.82 -16.66
N ASN A 147 -10.79 3.95 -17.94
CA ASN A 147 -9.47 3.61 -18.47
C ASN A 147 -9.01 2.17 -18.18
N LEU A 148 -9.92 1.25 -17.85
CA LEU A 148 -9.57 -0.12 -17.48
C LEU A 148 -9.40 -0.99 -18.72
N LEU A 149 -8.25 -1.68 -18.80
CA LEU A 149 -7.93 -2.69 -19.79
C LEU A 149 -7.86 -4.07 -19.12
N SER A 150 -8.69 -5.00 -19.59
CA SER A 150 -8.76 -6.38 -19.12
C SER A 150 -8.46 -7.36 -20.24
N VAL A 151 -7.52 -8.27 -20.03
CA VAL A 151 -7.11 -9.32 -20.98
C VAL A 151 -7.48 -10.68 -20.41
N PHE A 152 -8.21 -11.48 -21.18
CA PHE A 152 -8.62 -12.84 -20.83
C PHE A 152 -8.03 -13.82 -21.84
N LEU A 153 -7.71 -15.04 -21.40
CA LEU A 153 -7.13 -16.09 -22.24
C LEU A 153 -7.65 -17.45 -21.77
N ASP A 154 -8.13 -18.27 -22.71
CA ASP A 154 -8.59 -19.63 -22.43
C ASP A 154 -8.35 -20.56 -23.64
N SER A 155 -8.47 -21.87 -23.41
CA SER A 155 -8.45 -22.89 -24.48
C SER A 155 -9.86 -23.21 -25.02
N SER A 156 -10.90 -22.78 -24.31
CA SER A 156 -12.30 -22.91 -24.69
C SER A 156 -12.81 -21.69 -25.47
N THR A 157 -14.03 -21.80 -25.99
CA THR A 157 -14.69 -20.69 -26.70
C THR A 157 -15.46 -19.74 -25.79
N THR A 158 -15.50 -20.03 -24.49
CA THR A 158 -16.23 -19.25 -23.48
C THR A 158 -15.27 -18.33 -22.76
N LYS A 159 -15.61 -17.04 -22.68
CA LYS A 159 -14.81 -16.05 -21.98
C LYS A 159 -14.74 -16.38 -20.48
N PRO A 160 -13.53 -16.46 -19.87
CA PRO A 160 -13.39 -16.57 -18.42
C PRO A 160 -14.04 -15.40 -17.69
N THR A 161 -14.49 -15.64 -16.47
CA THR A 161 -15.05 -14.58 -15.59
C THR A 161 -13.99 -13.74 -14.91
N THR A 162 -12.72 -14.18 -14.91
CA THR A 162 -11.61 -13.47 -14.28
C THR A 162 -10.55 -13.14 -15.33
N PRO A 163 -10.08 -11.89 -15.41
CA PRO A 163 -9.04 -11.52 -16.37
C PRO A 163 -7.68 -12.11 -15.97
N LEU A 164 -6.87 -12.44 -16.97
CA LEU A 164 -5.45 -12.77 -16.78
C LEU A 164 -4.64 -11.51 -16.44
N ILE A 165 -4.97 -10.38 -17.06
CA ILE A 165 -4.37 -9.06 -16.79
C ILE A 165 -5.49 -8.04 -16.61
N SER A 166 -5.38 -7.20 -15.57
CA SER A 166 -6.17 -6.00 -15.38
C SER A 166 -5.23 -4.83 -15.08
N THR A 167 -5.33 -3.74 -15.84
CA THR A 167 -4.47 -2.55 -15.68
C THR A 167 -5.17 -1.30 -16.22
N THR A 168 -4.84 -0.13 -15.68
CA THR A 168 -5.33 1.16 -16.19
C THR A 168 -4.44 1.68 -17.32
N VAL A 169 -5.05 2.16 -18.39
CA VAL A 169 -4.39 2.77 -19.55
C VAL A 169 -5.24 3.96 -20.04
N ASP A 170 -4.67 5.16 -20.10
CA ASP A 170 -5.31 6.26 -20.82
C ASP A 170 -5.07 6.11 -22.32
N LEU A 171 -6.00 5.46 -23.02
CA LEU A 171 -5.88 5.17 -24.44
C LEU A 171 -5.78 6.44 -25.28
N ALA A 172 -6.59 7.46 -24.99
CA ALA A 172 -6.65 8.68 -25.77
C ALA A 172 -5.35 9.49 -25.66
N SER A 173 -4.76 9.53 -24.47
CA SER A 173 -3.44 10.14 -24.26
C SER A 173 -2.32 9.35 -24.93
N LEU A 174 -2.48 8.03 -25.06
CA LEU A 174 -1.48 7.14 -25.67
C LEU A 174 -1.48 7.15 -27.21
N VAL A 175 -2.65 7.14 -27.84
CA VAL A 175 -2.78 7.03 -29.32
C VAL A 175 -3.28 8.31 -29.98
N GLY A 176 -3.76 9.28 -29.22
CA GLY A 176 -4.38 10.51 -29.73
C GLY A 176 -5.82 10.28 -30.20
N SER A 177 -6.25 11.05 -31.20
CA SER A 177 -7.67 11.13 -31.60
C SER A 177 -8.15 9.99 -32.52
N GLN A 178 -7.27 9.06 -32.88
CA GLN A 178 -7.61 7.91 -33.72
C GLN A 178 -6.57 6.79 -33.55
N ALA A 179 -6.92 5.56 -33.91
CA ALA A 179 -5.98 4.44 -33.94
C ALA A 179 -6.32 3.41 -35.03
N TYR A 180 -5.30 2.96 -35.75
CA TYR A 180 -5.37 1.79 -36.60
C TYR A 180 -5.33 0.51 -35.75
N LEU A 181 -6.25 -0.39 -36.07
CA LEU A 181 -6.49 -1.63 -35.33
C LEU A 181 -5.93 -2.82 -36.10
N GLY A 182 -5.17 -3.69 -35.44
CA GLY A 182 -4.55 -4.81 -36.13
C GLY A 182 -3.69 -5.72 -35.25
N PHE A 183 -2.80 -6.47 -35.91
CA PHE A 183 -1.88 -7.39 -35.29
C PHE A 183 -0.47 -7.26 -35.88
N THR A 184 0.55 -7.57 -35.09
CA THR A 184 1.93 -7.78 -35.55
C THR A 184 2.46 -9.13 -35.10
N GLY A 185 3.42 -9.70 -35.80
CA GLY A 185 4.08 -10.94 -35.37
C GLY A 185 5.50 -11.06 -35.92
N ALA A 186 6.34 -11.82 -35.22
CA ALA A 186 7.72 -12.07 -35.60
C ALA A 186 8.18 -13.47 -35.20
N THR A 187 9.27 -13.97 -35.80
CA THR A 187 9.81 -15.31 -35.50
C THR A 187 11.21 -15.30 -34.90
N GLY A 188 11.92 -14.18 -34.95
CA GLY A 188 13.30 -14.05 -34.52
C GLY A 188 14.22 -15.07 -35.20
N GLY A 189 15.16 -15.63 -34.43
CA GLY A 189 16.06 -16.69 -34.87
C GLY A 189 15.44 -18.09 -34.93
N LEU A 190 14.19 -18.24 -34.48
CA LEU A 190 13.44 -19.49 -34.46
C LEU A 190 12.28 -19.43 -35.45
N ALA A 191 11.40 -20.44 -35.45
CA ALA A 191 10.34 -20.56 -36.42
C ALA A 191 9.01 -20.88 -35.73
N ASN A 192 8.03 -20.00 -35.90
CA ASN A 192 6.63 -20.30 -35.62
C ASN A 192 5.73 -19.70 -36.70
N THR A 193 4.63 -20.38 -36.96
CA THR A 193 3.47 -19.79 -37.62
C THR A 193 2.60 -19.13 -36.56
N HIS A 194 2.28 -17.85 -36.78
CA HIS A 194 1.32 -17.09 -35.98
C HIS A 194 0.06 -16.85 -36.83
N GLU A 195 -1.05 -17.45 -36.45
CA GLU A 195 -2.32 -17.36 -37.19
C GLU A 195 -3.46 -16.87 -36.32
N ILE A 196 -4.21 -15.90 -36.83
CA ILE A 196 -5.52 -15.48 -36.31
C ILE A 196 -6.59 -16.21 -37.12
N LEU A 197 -7.37 -17.03 -36.43
CA LEU A 197 -8.35 -17.95 -37.03
C LEU A 197 -9.72 -17.30 -37.24
N ASN A 198 -10.10 -16.45 -36.29
CA ASN A 198 -11.26 -15.59 -36.34
C ASN A 198 -11.00 -14.37 -35.46
N TRP A 199 -11.74 -13.30 -35.74
CA TRP A 199 -11.59 -12.05 -35.04
C TRP A 199 -12.90 -11.28 -35.07
N GLN A 200 -13.29 -10.76 -33.90
CA GLN A 200 -14.38 -9.81 -33.74
C GLN A 200 -13.86 -8.60 -32.97
N PHE A 201 -14.34 -7.44 -33.37
CA PHE A 201 -14.08 -6.17 -32.71
C PHE A 201 -15.36 -5.37 -32.72
N ASP A 202 -15.68 -4.78 -31.58
CA ASP A 202 -16.84 -3.94 -31.39
C ASP A 202 -16.49 -2.80 -30.43
N THR A 203 -17.15 -1.66 -30.61
CA THR A 203 -16.89 -0.45 -29.82
C THR A 203 -17.95 -0.24 -28.74
N SER A 204 -18.76 -1.25 -28.42
CA SER A 204 -19.61 -1.16 -27.24
C SER A 204 -18.77 -1.17 -25.98
N VAL A 205 -19.31 -0.52 -24.96
CA VAL A 205 -18.76 -0.60 -23.61
C VAL A 205 -18.83 -2.07 -23.15
N PRO A 206 -17.71 -2.68 -22.72
CA PRO A 206 -17.74 -4.05 -22.25
C PRO A 206 -18.75 -4.26 -21.13
N PRO A 207 -19.48 -5.41 -21.10
CA PRO A 207 -20.24 -5.79 -19.92
C PRO A 207 -19.30 -5.81 -18.73
N GLN A 208 -19.65 -5.11 -17.65
CA GLN A 208 -18.90 -5.19 -16.40
C GLN A 208 -18.83 -6.67 -15.98
N THR A 209 -17.66 -7.28 -16.15
CA THR A 209 -17.35 -8.64 -15.70
C THR A 209 -16.44 -8.64 -14.48
N ASP A 210 -15.98 -7.47 -14.06
CA ASP A 210 -15.62 -7.24 -12.66
C ASP A 210 -16.90 -7.32 -11.80
N PRO A 211 -16.80 -7.70 -10.50
CA PRO A 211 -17.77 -7.17 -9.55
C PRO A 211 -17.85 -5.66 -9.80
N PRO A 212 -19.04 -5.05 -9.72
CA PRO A 212 -19.21 -3.67 -10.15
C PRO A 212 -18.05 -2.83 -9.60
N ALA A 213 -17.37 -2.05 -10.46
CA ALA A 213 -16.84 -0.79 -9.97
C ALA A 213 -18.00 -0.20 -9.17
N PRO A 214 -17.87 -0.02 -7.85
CA PRO A 214 -19.03 -0.06 -6.98
C PRO A 214 -20.03 0.95 -7.52
N GLY A 215 -21.19 0.43 -7.93
CA GLY A 215 -22.05 1.12 -8.85
C GLY A 215 -22.80 2.22 -8.14
N THR A 216 -22.18 3.39 -8.04
CA THR A 216 -22.71 4.75 -7.80
C THR A 216 -21.49 5.69 -7.84
N ASN A 217 -21.61 6.96 -8.22
CA ASN A 217 -20.44 7.82 -8.46
C ASN A 217 -19.57 7.93 -7.19
N LEU A 218 -18.52 7.12 -7.03
CA LEU A 218 -17.56 7.31 -5.93
C LEU A 218 -16.88 8.65 -6.18
N PHE A 219 -17.15 9.63 -5.34
CA PHE A 219 -16.47 10.92 -5.37
C PHE A 219 -15.89 11.22 -4.00
N ASP A 220 -14.79 11.98 -4.00
CA ASP A 220 -14.23 12.56 -2.80
C ASP A 220 -14.88 13.92 -2.50
N GLU A 221 -15.20 14.15 -1.23
CA GLU A 221 -15.64 15.44 -0.71
C GLU A 221 -14.60 15.93 0.29
N VAL A 222 -14.04 17.11 0.04
CA VAL A 222 -13.20 17.81 1.02
C VAL A 222 -14.11 18.35 2.14
N VAL A 223 -13.91 17.84 3.36
CA VAL A 223 -14.68 18.20 4.56
C VAL A 223 -14.04 19.37 5.29
N LEU A 224 -12.71 19.36 5.41
CA LEU A 224 -11.91 20.44 5.98
C LEU A 224 -10.67 20.67 5.12
N ASN A 225 -10.26 21.93 4.98
CA ASN A 225 -9.04 22.33 4.29
C ASN A 225 -8.27 23.40 5.06
N GLY A 226 -7.10 23.77 4.56
CA GLY A 226 -6.24 24.78 5.18
C GLY A 226 -5.60 24.32 6.49
N LEU A 227 -5.49 23.01 6.69
CA LEU A 227 -4.72 22.40 7.77
C LEU A 227 -3.24 22.39 7.37
N VAL A 228 -2.35 22.35 8.35
CA VAL A 228 -0.90 22.28 8.10
C VAL A 228 -0.42 20.91 8.55
N GLN A 229 -0.16 20.04 7.58
CA GLN A 229 0.31 18.66 7.81
C GLN A 229 -0.53 17.90 8.84
N PRO A 230 -1.84 17.70 8.59
CA PRO A 230 -2.67 16.86 9.44
C PRO A 230 -2.18 15.41 9.38
N THR A 231 -2.09 14.75 10.52
CA THR A 231 -1.56 13.38 10.64
C THR A 231 -2.63 12.38 11.03
N ALA A 232 -3.56 12.79 11.89
CA ALA A 232 -4.63 11.92 12.37
C ALA A 232 -5.87 12.71 12.82
N ILE A 233 -7.03 12.06 12.76
CA ILE A 233 -8.32 12.53 13.26
C ILE A 233 -8.99 11.46 14.11
N ASP A 234 -9.85 11.91 15.03
CA ASP A 234 -10.82 11.08 15.73
C ASP A 234 -12.01 11.94 16.21
N TRP A 235 -13.14 11.33 16.56
CA TRP A 235 -14.39 12.02 16.89
C TRP A 235 -14.82 11.81 18.34
N SER A 236 -15.54 12.79 18.88
CA SER A 236 -16.42 12.54 20.02
C SER A 236 -17.49 11.50 19.65
N PRO A 237 -17.95 10.64 20.58
CA PRO A 237 -18.94 9.59 20.27
C PRO A 237 -20.27 10.11 19.69
N ASP A 238 -20.64 11.36 19.98
CA ASP A 238 -21.81 12.02 19.42
C ASP A 238 -21.60 12.56 17.99
N GLY A 239 -20.38 12.46 17.46
CA GLY A 239 -19.96 12.95 16.16
C GLY A 239 -19.87 14.47 16.02
N ASN A 240 -20.14 15.23 17.08
CA ASN A 240 -20.21 16.68 17.02
C ASN A 240 -18.82 17.33 16.92
N ASN A 241 -17.78 16.75 17.54
CA ASN A 241 -16.42 17.26 17.52
C ASN A 241 -15.51 16.28 16.79
N MET A 242 -14.84 16.74 15.74
CA MET A 242 -13.69 16.06 15.12
C MET A 242 -12.42 16.72 15.66
N TYR A 243 -11.56 15.96 16.31
CA TYR A 243 -10.24 16.40 16.77
C TYR A 243 -9.21 16.05 15.70
N ILE A 244 -8.38 17.01 15.32
CA ILE A 244 -7.42 16.89 14.22
C ILE A 244 -6.01 17.16 14.76
N ALA A 245 -5.18 16.13 14.77
CA ALA A 245 -3.75 16.24 15.07
C ALA A 245 -3.01 16.84 13.86
N LEU A 246 -2.24 17.90 14.11
CA LEU A 246 -1.26 18.41 13.18
C LEU A 246 0.13 17.94 13.63
N LYS A 247 0.99 17.59 12.65
CA LYS A 247 2.32 17.03 12.88
C LYS A 247 3.16 17.82 13.89
N SER A 248 3.01 19.15 13.87
CA SER A 248 3.69 20.11 14.75
C SER A 248 3.30 20.09 16.23
N GLY A 249 2.34 19.26 16.64
CA GLY A 249 1.88 19.20 18.03
C GLY A 249 0.70 20.12 18.35
N VAL A 250 0.07 20.70 17.33
CA VAL A 250 -1.19 21.45 17.50
C VAL A 250 -2.36 20.51 17.24
N VAL A 251 -3.35 20.49 18.13
CA VAL A 251 -4.63 19.82 17.89
C VAL A 251 -5.68 20.87 17.57
N ARG A 252 -6.33 20.73 16.42
CA ARG A 252 -7.51 21.52 16.04
C ARG A 252 -8.77 20.75 16.40
N VAL A 253 -9.90 21.46 16.49
CA VAL A 253 -11.21 20.85 16.63
C VAL A 253 -12.17 21.48 15.63
N ALA A 254 -12.92 20.64 14.91
CA ALA A 254 -14.03 21.06 14.10
C ALA A 254 -15.33 20.60 14.76
N ARG A 255 -16.19 21.56 15.13
CA ARG A 255 -17.48 21.30 15.75
C ARG A 255 -18.58 21.45 14.70
N ASN A 256 -19.39 20.41 14.50
CA ASN A 256 -20.45 20.37 13.48
C ASN A 256 -19.91 20.74 12.08
N GLY A 257 -18.74 20.21 11.73
CA GLY A 257 -18.05 20.49 10.47
C GLY A 257 -17.44 21.89 10.35
N GLN A 258 -17.43 22.70 11.41
CA GLN A 258 -16.83 24.04 11.41
C GLN A 258 -15.57 24.07 12.26
N LEU A 259 -14.44 24.41 11.64
CA LEU A 259 -13.15 24.50 12.31
C LEU A 259 -13.12 25.64 13.33
N SER A 260 -12.74 25.34 14.58
CA SER A 260 -12.58 26.35 15.63
C SER A 260 -11.43 27.32 15.31
N GLY A 261 -11.64 28.59 15.65
CA GLY A 261 -10.61 29.63 15.54
C GLY A 261 -9.50 29.52 16.59
N THR A 262 -9.74 28.78 17.68
CA THR A 262 -8.75 28.47 18.71
C THR A 262 -8.41 26.99 18.64
N PRO A 263 -7.12 26.60 18.73
CA PRO A 263 -6.73 25.20 18.86
C PRO A 263 -7.38 24.55 20.09
N PHE A 264 -7.65 23.25 20.01
CA PHE A 264 -8.08 22.45 21.17
C PHE A 264 -6.97 22.40 22.22
N VAL A 265 -5.74 22.12 21.78
CA VAL A 265 -4.51 22.23 22.57
C VAL A 265 -3.32 22.51 21.65
N ASP A 266 -2.30 23.19 22.18
CA ASP A 266 -1.02 23.40 21.52
C ASP A 266 0.08 22.84 22.44
N ILE A 267 0.65 21.70 22.03
CA ILE A 267 1.80 21.06 22.69
C ILE A 267 3.06 21.12 21.82
N SER A 268 3.12 22.03 20.84
CA SER A 268 4.26 22.14 19.91
C SER A 268 5.60 22.29 20.61
N ALA A 269 5.63 22.92 21.79
CA ALA A 269 6.84 23.03 22.60
C ALA A 269 7.38 21.70 23.17
N GLN A 270 6.60 20.62 23.06
CA GLN A 270 6.93 19.28 23.53
C GLN A 270 7.13 18.29 22.37
N VAL A 271 6.87 18.67 21.13
CA VAL A 271 6.84 17.76 19.98
C VAL A 271 8.07 17.99 19.12
N ASN A 272 8.74 16.90 18.73
CA ASN A 272 9.79 16.93 17.71
C ASN A 272 9.16 16.70 16.33
N ASP A 273 9.05 17.75 15.52
CA ASP A 273 8.42 17.76 14.20
C ASP A 273 9.48 17.63 13.07
N THR A 274 10.40 16.68 13.21
CA THR A 274 11.50 16.47 12.25
C THR A 274 11.28 15.19 11.45
N ARG A 275 11.36 15.28 10.11
CA ARG A 275 11.14 14.14 9.19
C ARG A 275 9.78 13.47 9.44
N ASP A 276 9.75 12.19 9.81
CA ASP A 276 8.52 11.43 10.05
C ASP A 276 8.05 11.55 11.50
N ARG A 277 8.83 12.21 12.37
CA ARG A 277 8.44 12.48 13.75
C ARG A 277 7.39 13.59 13.82
N GLY A 278 6.61 13.57 14.89
CA GLY A 278 5.63 14.61 15.19
C GLY A 278 4.58 14.09 16.16
N LEU A 279 3.45 14.78 16.21
CA LEU A 279 2.20 14.24 16.75
C LEU A 279 1.56 13.36 15.67
N LEU A 280 1.54 12.04 15.89
CA LEU A 280 1.18 11.06 14.86
C LEU A 280 -0.08 10.27 15.18
N GLY A 281 -0.43 10.15 16.47
CA GLY A 281 -1.61 9.44 16.93
C GLY A 281 -2.50 10.30 17.82
N ILE A 282 -3.80 10.21 17.60
CA ILE A 282 -4.86 10.78 18.44
C ILE A 282 -5.92 9.70 18.67
N ALA A 283 -6.51 9.69 19.86
CA ALA A 283 -7.72 8.91 20.14
C ALA A 283 -8.60 9.63 21.14
N VAL A 284 -9.91 9.44 21.05
CA VAL A 284 -10.93 9.96 21.95
C VAL A 284 -11.48 8.80 22.77
N HIS A 285 -11.65 9.02 24.08
CA HIS A 285 -12.18 7.97 24.94
C HIS A 285 -13.60 7.54 24.48
N PRO A 286 -13.91 6.24 24.35
CA PRO A 286 -15.20 5.78 23.84
C PRO A 286 -16.36 6.12 24.79
N ASP A 287 -16.11 6.17 26.10
CA ASP A 287 -17.05 6.69 27.12
C ASP A 287 -16.72 8.15 27.46
N PHE A 288 -16.82 9.03 26.46
CA PHE A 288 -16.31 10.41 26.53
C PHE A 288 -17.06 11.30 27.53
N GLU A 289 -18.35 11.06 27.76
CA GLU A 289 -19.13 11.87 28.72
C GLU A 289 -18.65 11.69 30.17
N ASN A 290 -18.25 10.47 30.54
CA ASN A 290 -17.73 10.17 31.88
C ASN A 290 -16.22 10.36 31.96
N ASN A 291 -15.52 10.19 30.86
CA ASN A 291 -14.08 10.28 30.74
C ASN A 291 -13.74 11.18 29.55
N PRO A 292 -13.83 12.52 29.67
CA PRO A 292 -13.62 13.45 28.56
C PRO A 292 -12.12 13.57 28.23
N TYR A 293 -11.48 12.46 27.89
CA TYR A 293 -10.06 12.34 27.64
C TYR A 293 -9.78 12.24 26.14
N VAL A 294 -8.80 13.04 25.71
CA VAL A 294 -8.19 12.93 24.38
C VAL A 294 -6.73 12.52 24.57
N TYR A 295 -6.33 11.49 23.84
CA TYR A 295 -5.03 10.83 23.92
C TYR A 295 -4.15 11.30 22.77
N LEU A 296 -2.89 11.64 23.06
CA LEU A 296 -1.94 12.20 22.08
C LEU A 296 -0.62 11.43 22.13
N LEU A 297 -0.23 10.83 21.00
CA LEU A 297 0.98 10.04 20.84
C LEU A 297 1.96 10.75 19.89
N PHE A 298 3.15 11.06 20.39
CA PHE A 298 4.11 11.89 19.68
C PHE A 298 5.57 11.57 20.02
N THR A 299 6.48 12.03 19.17
CA THR A 299 7.92 12.06 19.50
C THR A 299 8.24 13.30 20.32
N TYR A 300 8.87 13.10 21.46
CA TYR A 300 8.99 14.08 22.54
C TYR A 300 10.30 14.88 22.50
N ASP A 301 10.16 16.20 22.51
CA ASP A 301 11.20 17.17 22.82
C ASP A 301 11.05 17.62 24.29
N PRO A 302 11.93 17.18 25.21
CA PRO A 302 11.88 17.65 26.59
C PRO A 302 12.39 19.09 26.71
N PRO A 303 12.05 19.85 27.77
CA PRO A 303 12.41 21.27 27.91
C PRO A 303 13.91 21.59 27.76
N GLU A 304 14.79 20.63 28.05
CA GLU A 304 16.24 20.72 27.93
C GLU A 304 16.71 20.99 26.48
N VAL A 305 15.92 20.67 25.46
CA VAL A 305 16.26 20.98 24.06
C VAL A 305 16.44 22.49 23.85
N TYR A 306 15.68 23.33 24.56
CA TYR A 306 15.76 24.79 24.45
C TYR A 306 17.02 25.37 25.09
N GLN A 307 17.64 24.64 26.01
CA GLN A 307 18.96 24.99 26.56
C GLN A 307 20.08 24.71 25.53
N ASN A 308 19.77 23.91 24.51
CA ASN A 308 20.68 23.48 23.44
C ASN A 308 20.21 23.98 22.06
N ALA A 309 19.46 25.08 22.01
CA ALA A 309 18.78 25.53 20.78
C ALA A 309 19.69 25.76 19.56
N SER A 310 20.98 26.07 19.78
CA SER A 310 21.97 26.25 18.73
C SER A 310 22.63 24.94 18.26
N ASN A 311 22.43 23.83 18.98
CA ASN A 311 22.99 22.54 18.61
C ASN A 311 22.19 21.92 17.45
N PRO A 312 22.86 21.40 16.40
CA PRO A 312 22.18 20.86 15.22
C PRO A 312 21.45 19.53 15.46
N LEU A 313 21.68 18.85 16.59
CA LEU A 313 21.08 17.55 16.93
C LEU A 313 20.21 17.64 18.20
N ALA A 314 20.67 18.39 19.20
CA ALA A 314 20.07 18.41 20.53
C ALA A 314 19.07 19.55 20.79
N GLY A 315 18.96 20.51 19.85
CA GLY A 315 17.98 21.60 19.94
C GLY A 315 16.54 21.16 19.66
N PRO A 316 15.56 22.09 19.75
CA PRO A 316 14.17 21.80 19.39
C PRO A 316 14.07 21.50 17.89
N ASP A 317 13.23 20.54 17.51
CA ASP A 317 13.03 20.10 16.13
C ASP A 317 14.35 19.79 15.40
N ARG A 318 15.21 19.04 16.09
CA ARG A 318 16.48 18.56 15.55
C ARG A 318 16.51 17.05 15.39
N ASN A 319 17.46 16.63 14.55
CA ASN A 319 17.65 15.27 14.08
C ASN A 319 18.26 14.30 15.10
N GLY A 320 18.68 14.78 16.27
CA GLY A 320 19.27 13.91 17.27
C GLY A 320 18.29 12.83 17.75
N ASN A 321 18.79 11.84 18.46
CA ASN A 321 17.97 10.81 19.10
C ASN A 321 16.88 11.47 19.95
N ARG A 322 15.69 10.87 19.98
CA ARG A 322 14.55 11.30 20.80
C ARG A 322 13.90 10.08 21.46
N ALA A 323 12.77 10.31 22.10
CA ALA A 323 11.93 9.27 22.66
C ALA A 323 10.45 9.55 22.36
N GLY A 324 9.60 8.52 22.35
CA GLY A 324 8.16 8.66 22.22
C GLY A 324 7.48 9.00 23.55
N ARG A 325 6.27 9.57 23.49
CA ARG A 325 5.42 9.86 24.65
C ARG A 325 3.94 9.76 24.29
N LEU A 326 3.16 9.18 25.21
CA LEU A 326 1.70 9.20 25.19
C LEU A 326 1.20 10.00 26.39
N ILE A 327 0.38 11.00 26.13
CA ILE A 327 -0.35 11.75 27.16
C ILE A 327 -1.86 11.61 26.95
N ARG A 328 -2.62 11.92 28.00
CA ARG A 328 -4.02 12.33 27.88
C ARG A 328 -4.21 13.74 28.40
N VAL A 329 -5.18 14.44 27.84
CA VAL A 329 -5.68 15.74 28.31
C VAL A 329 -7.18 15.64 28.57
N THR A 330 -7.71 16.46 29.47
CA THR A 330 -9.15 16.51 29.74
C THR A 330 -9.80 17.60 28.91
N ALA A 331 -10.75 17.25 28.03
CA ALA A 331 -11.57 18.19 27.29
C ALA A 331 -12.54 18.93 28.23
N ASP A 332 -12.71 20.23 28.01
CA ASP A 332 -13.49 21.10 28.89
C ASP A 332 -14.97 21.12 28.49
N ALA A 333 -15.82 20.53 29.34
CA ALA A 333 -17.27 20.55 29.15
C ALA A 333 -17.84 21.99 29.10
N ALA A 334 -17.17 22.97 29.72
CA ALA A 334 -17.63 24.37 29.71
C ALA A 334 -17.50 25.05 28.32
N THR A 335 -16.71 24.46 27.41
CA THR A 335 -16.52 24.95 26.05
C THR A 335 -17.08 23.98 25.01
N ASP A 336 -18.04 23.15 25.41
CA ASP A 336 -18.55 22.04 24.59
C ASP A 336 -17.43 21.10 24.09
N TYR A 337 -16.42 20.88 24.94
CA TYR A 337 -15.26 20.03 24.68
C TYR A 337 -14.36 20.54 23.52
N THR A 338 -14.42 21.83 23.21
CA THR A 338 -13.61 22.44 22.14
C THR A 338 -12.26 22.99 22.63
N THR A 339 -12.01 22.97 23.94
CA THR A 339 -10.72 23.29 24.57
C THR A 339 -10.36 22.25 25.62
N VAL A 340 -9.12 22.28 26.12
CA VAL A 340 -8.69 21.47 27.27
C VAL A 340 -8.85 22.22 28.60
N VAL A 341 -9.08 21.46 29.68
CA VAL A 341 -8.94 21.95 31.06
C VAL A 341 -7.45 22.25 31.31
N PRO A 342 -7.07 23.48 31.67
CA PRO A 342 -5.66 23.83 31.88
C PRO A 342 -4.97 22.96 32.94
N GLY A 343 -3.78 22.43 32.61
CA GLY A 343 -2.98 21.60 33.52
C GLY A 343 -3.51 20.18 33.73
N SER A 344 -4.46 19.72 32.90
CA SER A 344 -5.04 18.37 32.99
C SER A 344 -4.21 17.26 32.32
N GLU A 345 -3.01 17.59 31.82
CA GLU A 345 -2.14 16.64 31.14
C GLU A 345 -1.67 15.53 32.09
N VAL A 346 -1.74 14.28 31.63
CA VAL A 346 -1.21 13.10 32.33
C VAL A 346 -0.39 12.27 31.34
N VAL A 347 0.86 11.96 31.70
CA VAL A 347 1.72 11.03 30.95
C VAL A 347 1.31 9.59 31.27
N LEU A 348 0.99 8.81 30.23
CA LEU A 348 0.58 7.40 30.34
C LEU A 348 1.68 6.44 29.87
N LEU A 349 2.48 6.85 28.89
CA LEU A 349 3.61 6.08 28.37
C LEU A 349 4.78 7.01 28.12
N GLY A 350 6.00 6.57 28.44
CA GLY A 350 7.21 7.37 28.26
C GLY A 350 7.50 8.30 29.45
N THR A 351 7.18 7.86 30.67
CA THR A 351 7.57 8.57 31.91
C THR A 351 9.09 8.69 32.06
N ASN A 352 9.83 7.72 31.53
CA ASN A 352 11.29 7.76 31.43
C ASN A 352 11.82 8.26 30.08
N SER A 353 10.97 8.71 29.17
CA SER A 353 11.38 9.47 27.96
C SER A 353 11.87 10.86 28.36
N THR A 354 13.03 10.93 29.00
CA THR A 354 13.64 12.16 29.54
C THR A 354 14.96 12.44 28.83
N TRP A 355 15.43 13.69 28.93
CA TRP A 355 16.67 14.16 28.31
C TRP A 355 17.88 13.22 28.51
N ASP A 356 18.05 12.72 29.73
CA ASP A 356 19.21 11.89 30.11
C ASP A 356 19.18 10.50 29.48
N ASN A 357 18.03 10.03 28.99
CA ASN A 357 17.83 8.64 28.60
C ASN A 357 17.95 8.37 27.10
N PHE A 358 18.06 9.40 26.24
CA PHE A 358 18.12 9.20 24.78
C PHE A 358 19.35 9.75 24.06
N ASN A 359 20.28 10.41 24.74
CA ASN A 359 21.48 11.02 24.13
C ASN A 359 21.16 11.94 22.94
N ALA A 360 20.59 13.12 23.22
CA ALA A 360 20.17 14.10 22.21
C ALA A 360 21.28 14.57 21.24
N PHE A 361 22.55 14.32 21.56
CA PHE A 361 23.72 14.77 20.78
C PHE A 361 24.17 13.77 19.72
N ALA A 362 23.58 12.58 19.68
CA ALA A 362 23.81 11.57 18.64
C ALA A 362 22.71 11.63 17.58
N ASN A 363 23.05 11.33 16.32
CA ASN A 363 22.06 10.98 15.29
C ASN A 363 22.23 9.51 14.91
N SER A 364 21.46 8.68 15.60
CA SER A 364 21.51 7.24 15.42
C SER A 364 20.93 6.76 14.09
N THR A 365 20.25 7.62 13.31
CA THR A 365 19.82 7.25 11.96
C THR A 365 21.00 6.83 11.07
N THR A 366 22.17 7.44 11.26
CA THR A 366 23.37 7.19 10.45
C THR A 366 24.62 6.83 11.25
N ASP A 367 24.62 7.02 12.56
CA ASP A 367 25.69 6.58 13.46
C ASP A 367 25.26 5.35 14.30
N PHE A 368 25.90 4.21 14.02
CA PHE A 368 25.65 2.94 14.69
C PHE A 368 26.68 2.61 15.77
N THR A 369 27.64 3.51 16.02
CA THR A 369 28.62 3.34 17.10
C THR A 369 28.07 3.77 18.45
N GLU A 370 27.02 4.58 18.43
CA GLU A 370 26.30 5.03 19.63
C GLU A 370 25.43 3.90 20.20
N PRO A 371 25.48 3.68 21.53
CA PRO A 371 24.65 2.68 22.17
C PRO A 371 23.16 3.03 22.02
N PRO A 372 22.26 2.03 21.96
CA PRO A 372 20.83 2.29 21.95
C PRO A 372 20.39 3.09 23.18
N ALA A 373 19.48 4.03 22.95
CA ALA A 373 18.83 4.79 24.02
C ALA A 373 18.03 3.89 24.97
N GLY A 374 17.85 4.35 26.20
CA GLY A 374 17.01 3.67 27.20
C GLY A 374 17.57 2.34 27.71
N ILE A 375 18.89 2.17 27.72
CA ILE A 375 19.55 1.01 28.30
C ILE A 375 20.26 1.41 29.60
N LEU A 376 20.03 0.66 30.67
CA LEU A 376 20.67 0.85 31.96
C LEU A 376 22.15 0.41 31.93
N PRO A 377 22.99 0.87 32.88
CA PRO A 377 24.41 0.47 32.93
C PRO A 377 24.67 -1.04 33.06
N ASP A 378 23.68 -1.81 33.52
CA ASP A 378 23.74 -3.27 33.62
C ASP A 378 23.31 -4.00 32.33
N GLY A 379 22.93 -3.25 31.28
CA GLY A 379 22.51 -3.75 29.99
C GLY A 379 21.00 -4.05 29.89
N THR A 380 20.22 -3.81 30.94
CA THR A 380 18.77 -4.04 30.92
C THR A 380 18.00 -2.84 30.35
N ASN A 381 16.80 -3.09 29.81
CA ASN A 381 15.94 -2.01 29.30
C ASN A 381 15.44 -1.11 30.43
N LEU A 382 15.44 0.19 30.18
CA LEU A 382 14.82 1.16 31.05
C LEU A 382 13.28 1.00 31.01
N ARG A 383 12.67 0.93 32.19
CA ARG A 383 11.22 0.88 32.35
C ARG A 383 10.59 2.10 31.70
N ASP A 384 9.50 1.91 30.97
CA ASP A 384 8.65 2.94 30.39
C ASP A 384 9.41 3.99 29.56
N PHE A 385 10.37 3.51 28.77
CA PHE A 385 11.11 4.29 27.77
C PHE A 385 10.69 3.85 26.37
N VAL A 386 10.27 4.81 25.54
CA VAL A 386 9.88 4.56 24.15
C VAL A 386 10.98 5.08 23.25
N ALA A 387 11.75 4.19 22.64
CA ALA A 387 12.96 4.60 21.93
C ALA A 387 12.65 5.15 20.53
N SER A 388 13.25 6.30 20.21
CA SER A 388 13.16 6.98 18.91
C SER A 388 14.55 7.44 18.46
N ASP A 389 15.50 6.50 18.38
CA ASP A 389 16.89 6.77 17.99
C ASP A 389 16.98 7.31 16.55
N SER A 390 16.11 6.85 15.65
CA SER A 390 16.03 7.35 14.28
C SER A 390 15.05 8.52 14.09
N GLU A 391 15.23 9.26 12.99
CA GLU A 391 14.33 10.29 12.47
C GLU A 391 13.00 9.71 11.90
N SER A 392 12.82 8.39 11.91
CA SER A 392 11.63 7.67 11.44
C SER A 392 11.29 6.47 12.35
N HIS A 393 10.14 5.84 12.10
CA HIS A 393 9.59 4.69 12.85
C HIS A 393 9.54 4.89 14.37
N THR A 394 9.11 6.07 14.79
CA THR A 394 9.21 6.48 16.19
C THR A 394 8.00 6.02 16.99
N VAL A 395 6.88 6.69 16.78
CA VAL A 395 5.55 6.31 17.26
C VAL A 395 4.60 6.25 16.06
N ALA A 396 3.36 5.79 16.27
CA ALA A 396 2.44 5.62 15.16
C ALA A 396 0.99 5.96 15.53
N SER A 397 0.20 4.99 15.96
CA SER A 397 -1.25 5.08 16.02
C SER A 397 -1.82 4.62 17.37
N LEU A 398 -3.08 4.99 17.62
CA LEU A 398 -3.86 4.68 18.80
C LEU A 398 -5.20 4.09 18.35
N ALA A 399 -5.70 3.08 19.05
CA ALA A 399 -7.04 2.54 18.84
C ALA A 399 -7.62 1.97 20.13
N PHE A 400 -8.91 2.14 20.37
CA PHE A 400 -9.58 1.47 21.48
C PHE A 400 -10.03 0.07 21.09
N ALA A 401 -9.74 -0.91 21.94
CA ALA A 401 -10.31 -2.25 21.82
C ALA A 401 -11.73 -2.28 22.42
N PRO A 402 -12.60 -3.25 22.02
CA PRO A 402 -13.97 -3.35 22.52
C PRO A 402 -14.09 -3.54 24.04
N ASP A 403 -13.02 -4.00 24.70
CA ASP A 403 -12.93 -4.15 26.15
C ASP A 403 -12.58 -2.83 26.89
N GLY A 404 -12.37 -1.73 26.16
CA GLY A 404 -12.00 -0.43 26.69
C GLY A 404 -10.49 -0.22 26.88
N ALA A 405 -9.65 -1.20 26.53
CA ALA A 405 -8.20 -1.01 26.56
C ALA A 405 -7.75 -0.10 25.42
N LEU A 406 -6.69 0.67 25.67
CA LEU A 406 -6.04 1.46 24.62
C LEU A 406 -4.90 0.66 24.01
N LEU A 407 -4.98 0.44 22.70
CA LEU A 407 -3.89 -0.09 21.89
C LEU A 407 -2.98 1.06 21.43
N VAL A 408 -1.68 0.85 21.51
CA VAL A 408 -0.65 1.84 21.12
C VAL A 408 0.34 1.16 20.20
N SER A 409 0.50 1.64 18.97
CA SER A 409 1.51 1.13 18.04
C SER A 409 2.80 1.95 18.10
N ILE A 410 3.92 1.26 18.24
CA ILE A 410 5.27 1.83 18.40
C ILE A 410 6.22 1.18 17.41
N GLY A 411 6.93 2.00 16.63
CA GLY A 411 7.91 1.53 15.66
C GLY A 411 9.20 1.02 16.31
N ASP A 412 10.07 0.46 15.49
CA ASP A 412 11.35 -0.07 15.93
C ASP A 412 12.32 1.01 16.39
N GLY A 413 12.07 2.28 16.05
CA GLY A 413 12.86 3.46 16.36
C GLY A 413 14.29 3.41 15.79
N ALA A 414 14.56 2.51 14.84
CA ALA A 414 15.87 2.24 14.27
C ALA A 414 15.98 2.81 12.84
N SER A 415 17.18 2.78 12.26
CA SER A 415 17.41 3.34 10.91
C SER A 415 16.50 2.71 9.85
N TYR A 416 15.76 3.53 9.11
CA TYR A 416 14.80 3.05 8.11
C TYR A 416 15.44 2.51 6.82
N ASN A 417 16.66 2.94 6.47
CA ASN A 417 17.29 2.65 5.17
C ASN A 417 18.65 1.95 5.28
N ARG A 418 19.03 1.48 6.46
CA ARG A 418 20.28 0.76 6.71
C ARG A 418 20.01 -0.37 7.69
N THR A 419 20.82 -1.42 7.64
CA THR A 419 20.83 -2.41 8.72
C THR A 419 21.30 -1.74 10.00
N ASP A 420 20.40 -1.66 10.98
CA ASP A 420 20.68 -1.09 12.29
C ASP A 420 20.58 -2.21 13.34
N PRO A 421 21.71 -2.67 13.92
CA PRO A 421 21.69 -3.77 14.87
C PRO A 421 20.83 -3.49 16.12
N ARG A 422 20.45 -2.24 16.39
CA ARG A 422 19.54 -1.92 17.50
C ARG A 422 18.11 -2.37 17.23
N ALA A 423 17.70 -2.60 15.98
CA ALA A 423 16.37 -3.11 15.65
C ALA A 423 16.09 -4.48 16.29
N VAL A 424 17.12 -5.27 16.66
CA VAL A 424 16.92 -6.56 17.36
C VAL A 424 16.16 -6.41 18.68
N ARG A 425 16.12 -5.21 19.27
CA ARG A 425 15.34 -4.91 20.47
C ARG A 425 13.85 -5.19 20.33
N VAL A 426 13.30 -5.21 19.11
CA VAL A 426 11.88 -5.46 18.91
C VAL A 426 11.48 -6.89 19.27
N GLN A 427 12.45 -7.81 19.35
CA GLN A 427 12.26 -9.19 19.79
C GLN A 427 12.33 -9.34 21.32
N ASP A 428 12.79 -8.31 22.04
CA ASP A 428 12.77 -8.28 23.50
C ASP A 428 11.42 -7.77 24.00
N ILE A 429 10.73 -8.60 24.79
CA ILE A 429 9.43 -8.27 25.39
C ILE A 429 9.55 -7.24 26.52
N ASP A 430 10.76 -7.00 27.08
CA ASP A 430 11.01 -5.93 28.03
C ASP A 430 11.36 -4.59 27.36
N ASN A 431 11.38 -4.52 26.02
CA ASN A 431 11.56 -3.30 25.26
C ASN A 431 10.25 -2.90 24.56
N LEU A 432 9.93 -1.60 24.54
CA LEU A 432 8.67 -1.08 24.00
C LEU A 432 8.69 -0.82 22.48
N SER A 433 9.84 -0.93 21.81
CA SER A 433 9.96 -0.71 20.37
C SER A 433 9.43 -1.89 19.55
N GLY A 434 8.82 -1.60 18.40
CA GLY A 434 8.29 -2.57 17.44
C GLY A 434 7.16 -3.41 18.03
N LYS A 435 6.20 -2.75 18.69
CA LYS A 435 5.13 -3.38 19.48
C LYS A 435 3.76 -2.80 19.13
N ILE A 436 2.75 -3.64 19.31
CA ILE A 436 1.43 -3.19 19.74
C ILE A 436 1.38 -3.37 21.25
N LEU A 437 1.16 -2.29 21.98
CA LEU A 437 0.94 -2.30 23.43
C LEU A 437 -0.56 -2.29 23.70
N ARG A 438 -1.01 -2.93 24.78
CA ARG A 438 -2.38 -2.86 25.30
C ARG A 438 -2.34 -2.40 26.75
N ILE A 439 -2.89 -1.23 27.02
CA ILE A 439 -2.77 -0.56 28.31
C ILE A 439 -4.14 -0.10 28.85
N ASP A 440 -4.21 0.06 30.16
CA ASP A 440 -5.29 0.79 30.82
C ASP A 440 -5.22 2.27 30.39
N PRO A 441 -6.28 2.82 29.78
CA PRO A 441 -6.31 4.20 29.27
C PRO A 441 -6.30 5.27 30.38
N LEU A 442 -6.43 4.89 31.65
CA LEU A 442 -6.41 5.82 32.78
C LEU A 442 -5.04 5.88 33.47
N THR A 443 -4.30 4.78 33.48
CA THR A 443 -3.06 4.64 34.25
C THR A 443 -1.83 4.43 33.38
N GLY A 444 -2.00 3.91 32.15
CA GLY A 444 -0.89 3.52 31.28
C GLY A 444 -0.25 2.18 31.65
N ASP A 445 -0.83 1.47 32.60
CA ASP A 445 -0.40 0.16 33.05
C ASP A 445 -0.82 -0.95 32.06
N GLY A 446 -0.04 -2.01 32.03
CA GLY A 446 -0.38 -3.25 31.34
C GLY A 446 -1.51 -3.99 32.04
N LEU A 447 -2.43 -4.55 31.26
CA LEU A 447 -3.57 -5.29 31.78
C LEU A 447 -3.18 -6.71 32.21
N ALA A 448 -3.87 -7.24 33.22
CA ALA A 448 -3.52 -8.52 33.86
C ALA A 448 -3.71 -9.75 32.94
N ASP A 449 -4.50 -9.59 31.88
CA ASP A 449 -4.76 -10.59 30.84
C ASP A 449 -3.85 -10.41 29.61
N ASN A 450 -2.92 -9.45 29.61
CA ASN A 450 -1.91 -9.35 28.57
C ASN A 450 -0.98 -10.58 28.55
N PRO A 451 -0.51 -11.00 27.36
CA PRO A 451 0.20 -12.26 27.16
C PRO A 451 1.52 -12.37 27.93
N PHE A 452 2.16 -11.25 28.26
CA PHE A 452 3.45 -11.20 28.95
C PHE A 452 3.37 -10.56 30.34
N TYR A 453 2.17 -10.44 30.91
CA TYR A 453 1.95 -9.92 32.25
C TYR A 453 2.69 -10.77 33.30
N ASN A 454 3.46 -10.11 34.17
CA ASN A 454 4.30 -10.78 35.17
C ASN A 454 3.91 -10.48 36.63
N GLY A 455 2.76 -9.82 36.86
CA GLY A 455 2.33 -9.37 38.19
C GLY A 455 2.74 -7.93 38.55
N ASP A 456 3.64 -7.30 37.79
CA ASP A 456 3.91 -5.86 37.88
C ASP A 456 3.22 -5.15 36.69
N PRO A 457 2.09 -4.45 36.92
CA PRO A 457 1.34 -3.82 35.83
C PRO A 457 2.13 -2.75 35.08
N GLY A 458 3.08 -2.07 35.71
CA GLY A 458 3.86 -1.04 35.03
C GLY A 458 5.18 -1.55 34.42
N ALA A 459 5.47 -2.86 34.45
CA ALA A 459 6.61 -3.43 33.73
C ALA A 459 6.40 -3.35 32.21
N ASN A 460 7.47 -3.15 31.44
CA ASN A 460 7.38 -3.02 29.97
C ASN A 460 6.67 -4.21 29.33
N ARG A 461 7.08 -5.44 29.68
CA ARG A 461 6.44 -6.67 29.20
C ARG A 461 4.95 -6.75 29.51
N SER A 462 4.50 -6.23 30.65
CA SER A 462 3.10 -6.27 31.03
C SER A 462 2.23 -5.44 30.09
N LYS A 463 2.81 -4.48 29.35
CA LYS A 463 2.12 -3.65 28.36
C LYS A 463 2.09 -4.29 26.96
N VAL A 464 2.96 -5.27 26.68
CA VAL A 464 3.11 -5.84 25.33
C VAL A 464 1.94 -6.75 24.98
N TYR A 465 1.27 -6.45 23.85
CA TYR A 465 0.20 -7.25 23.29
C TYR A 465 0.68 -8.08 22.09
N GLN A 466 1.38 -7.45 21.14
CA GLN A 466 2.02 -8.12 20.00
C GLN A 466 3.40 -7.48 19.74
N TYR A 467 4.30 -8.20 19.09
CA TYR A 467 5.70 -7.77 18.95
C TYR A 467 6.34 -8.24 17.65
N GLY A 468 7.57 -7.76 17.40
CA GLY A 468 8.33 -8.12 16.20
C GLY A 468 7.85 -7.37 14.96
N LEU A 469 7.49 -6.09 15.12
CA LEU A 469 7.04 -5.19 14.06
C LEU A 469 8.14 -4.16 13.73
N ARG A 470 8.12 -3.63 12.51
CA ARG A 470 9.07 -2.60 12.06
C ARG A 470 8.54 -1.19 12.28
N ASN A 471 7.48 -0.83 11.59
CA ASN A 471 6.81 0.45 11.64
C ASN A 471 5.29 0.23 11.47
N PRO A 472 4.59 -0.21 12.53
CA PRO A 472 3.15 -0.40 12.54
C PRO A 472 2.40 0.96 12.51
N PHE A 473 2.49 1.66 11.38
CA PHE A 473 2.17 3.08 11.23
C PHE A 473 0.69 3.39 11.48
N ARG A 474 -0.19 2.47 11.07
CA ARG A 474 -1.62 2.50 11.37
C ARG A 474 -2.11 1.13 11.80
N ILE A 475 -2.99 1.12 12.79
CA ILE A 475 -3.69 -0.07 13.27
C ILE A 475 -5.19 0.15 13.15
N SER A 476 -5.94 -0.93 12.97
CA SER A 476 -7.39 -0.93 13.08
C SER A 476 -7.84 -2.09 13.95
N VAL A 477 -8.96 -1.91 14.64
CA VAL A 477 -9.57 -2.94 15.47
C VAL A 477 -10.96 -3.20 14.92
N ASP A 478 -11.25 -4.44 14.54
CA ASP A 478 -12.61 -4.83 14.21
C ASP A 478 -13.47 -4.72 15.49
N PRO A 479 -14.47 -3.81 15.53
CA PRO A 479 -15.26 -3.58 16.72
C PRO A 479 -16.12 -4.79 17.13
N ASN A 480 -16.34 -5.76 16.23
CA ASN A 480 -17.16 -6.93 16.51
C ASN A 480 -16.34 -8.08 17.14
N SER A 481 -15.15 -8.34 16.59
CA SER A 481 -14.31 -9.46 17.02
C SER A 481 -13.20 -9.05 17.98
N GLY A 482 -12.83 -7.78 18.02
CA GLY A 482 -11.63 -7.29 18.68
C GLY A 482 -10.33 -7.65 17.95
N GLN A 483 -10.41 -8.18 16.73
CA GLN A 483 -9.23 -8.51 15.93
C GLN A 483 -8.46 -7.24 15.56
N VAL A 484 -7.15 -7.27 15.78
CA VAL A 484 -6.25 -6.17 15.44
C VAL A 484 -5.65 -6.44 14.06
N TYR A 485 -5.75 -5.44 13.18
CA TYR A 485 -5.05 -5.40 11.91
C TYR A 485 -4.00 -4.29 11.95
N ILE A 486 -2.84 -4.56 11.36
CA ILE A 486 -1.67 -3.68 11.46
C ILE A 486 -1.17 -3.43 10.04
N GLY A 487 -1.02 -2.18 9.62
CA GLY A 487 -0.22 -1.84 8.45
C GLY A 487 1.22 -1.64 8.91
N ASP A 488 2.07 -2.64 8.66
CA ASP A 488 3.49 -2.58 8.98
C ASP A 488 4.27 -2.15 7.72
N VAL A 489 4.87 -0.97 7.79
CA VAL A 489 5.71 -0.46 6.69
C VAL A 489 7.00 -1.25 6.70
N GLY A 490 7.20 -2.08 5.67
CA GLY A 490 8.36 -2.96 5.59
C GLY A 490 9.62 -2.27 5.08
N TRP A 491 10.69 -3.03 4.84
CA TRP A 491 12.02 -2.46 4.67
C TRP A 491 12.36 -2.13 3.22
N THR A 492 12.61 -3.16 2.41
CA THR A 492 13.10 -2.97 1.03
C THR A 492 12.40 -3.84 0.02
N THR A 493 11.58 -4.79 0.48
CA THR A 493 11.00 -5.78 -0.42
C THR A 493 9.50 -5.88 -0.25
N TRP A 494 8.98 -5.80 0.97
CA TRP A 494 7.58 -6.10 1.25
C TRP A 494 6.93 -4.98 2.05
N GLU A 495 5.65 -4.75 1.80
CA GLU A 495 4.73 -4.01 2.66
C GLU A 495 3.69 -4.98 3.18
N GLU A 496 3.35 -4.92 4.46
CA GLU A 496 2.59 -5.98 5.13
C GLU A 496 1.31 -5.44 5.79
N VAL A 497 0.21 -6.17 5.62
CA VAL A 497 -0.91 -6.15 6.56
C VAL A 497 -0.77 -7.37 7.46
N ASP A 498 -0.62 -7.15 8.75
CA ASP A 498 -0.44 -8.20 9.74
C ASP A 498 -1.68 -8.36 10.62
N THR A 499 -1.88 -9.58 11.10
CA THR A 499 -2.91 -9.89 12.10
C THR A 499 -2.55 -11.15 12.87
N GLY A 500 -3.04 -11.25 14.11
CA GLY A 500 -2.82 -12.43 14.94
C GLY A 500 -3.44 -12.26 16.33
N PRO A 501 -3.49 -13.33 17.15
CA PRO A 501 -3.95 -13.23 18.54
C PRO A 501 -2.95 -12.46 19.43
N ALA A 502 -3.34 -12.23 20.69
CA ALA A 502 -2.43 -11.73 21.72
C ALA A 502 -1.17 -12.62 21.83
N GLY A 503 0.01 -11.99 21.92
CA GLY A 503 1.30 -12.65 22.07
C GLY A 503 2.00 -12.99 20.75
N THR A 504 1.39 -12.63 19.62
CA THR A 504 1.96 -12.91 18.29
C THR A 504 3.28 -12.16 18.06
N ASN A 505 4.25 -12.87 17.48
CA ASN A 505 5.51 -12.35 16.98
C ASN A 505 5.47 -12.28 15.46
N PHE A 506 5.63 -11.09 14.87
CA PHE A 506 5.64 -10.89 13.41
C PHE A 506 7.05 -11.01 12.79
N GLY A 507 8.08 -11.21 13.62
CA GLY A 507 9.38 -11.67 13.17
C GLY A 507 10.39 -10.61 12.75
N TRP A 508 10.01 -9.33 12.61
CA TRP A 508 10.99 -8.25 12.39
C TRP A 508 12.02 -8.21 13.54
N PRO A 509 13.33 -7.98 13.29
CA PRO A 509 13.95 -7.72 11.99
C PRO A 509 14.48 -8.97 11.30
N PHE A 510 14.23 -10.16 11.85
CA PHE A 510 14.77 -11.41 11.34
C PHE A 510 14.01 -11.93 10.13
N TYR A 511 12.71 -11.63 10.06
CA TYR A 511 11.84 -11.95 8.94
C TYR A 511 11.18 -10.68 8.37
N GLU A 512 10.98 -10.70 7.05
CA GLU A 512 10.19 -9.78 6.20
C GLU A 512 9.82 -10.62 4.96
N GLY A 513 8.55 -10.70 4.54
CA GLY A 513 8.17 -11.80 3.66
C GLY A 513 6.96 -11.61 2.75
N ALA A 514 6.78 -12.58 1.85
CA ALA A 514 5.61 -12.65 0.98
C ALA A 514 4.39 -13.15 1.77
N THR A 515 3.19 -12.97 1.21
CA THR A 515 1.94 -13.40 1.84
C THR A 515 2.03 -14.86 2.31
N GLY A 516 1.80 -15.10 3.61
CA GLY A 516 1.87 -16.42 4.22
C GLY A 516 3.27 -17.06 4.31
N THR A 517 4.35 -16.31 4.05
CA THR A 517 5.73 -16.82 4.06
C THR A 517 6.72 -15.87 4.73
N ASN A 518 7.41 -16.35 5.75
CA ASN A 518 8.50 -15.62 6.38
C ASN A 518 9.84 -15.84 5.68
N VAL A 519 10.46 -14.77 5.17
CA VAL A 519 11.77 -14.80 4.48
C VAL A 519 12.82 -14.11 5.34
N ARG A 520 14.00 -14.73 5.49
CA ARG A 520 15.06 -14.17 6.33
C ARG A 520 15.58 -12.86 5.74
N THR A 521 15.48 -11.79 6.53
CA THR A 521 15.81 -10.44 6.09
C THR A 521 17.31 -10.33 5.75
N PRO A 522 17.71 -10.03 4.49
CA PRO A 522 19.10 -10.14 4.04
C PRO A 522 20.12 -9.35 4.87
N GLY A 523 19.73 -8.20 5.42
CA GLY A 523 20.59 -7.35 6.25
C GLY A 523 20.78 -7.83 7.69
N TYR A 524 19.83 -8.60 8.23
CA TYR A 524 19.81 -9.00 9.64
C TYR A 524 20.12 -10.49 9.85
N ARG A 525 19.97 -11.33 8.82
CA ARG A 525 20.02 -12.79 8.93
C ARG A 525 21.33 -13.37 9.50
N ASP A 526 22.43 -12.62 9.41
CA ASP A 526 23.74 -13.08 9.85
C ASP A 526 24.15 -12.49 11.22
N LEU A 527 23.28 -11.70 11.86
CA LEU A 527 23.51 -11.22 13.22
C LEU A 527 23.48 -12.40 14.22
N PRO A 528 24.30 -12.36 15.29
CA PRO A 528 24.31 -13.39 16.33
C PRO A 528 22.91 -13.66 16.91
N GLU A 529 22.12 -12.61 17.13
CA GLU A 529 20.76 -12.66 17.66
C GLU A 529 19.81 -13.35 16.68
N ALA A 530 19.94 -13.07 15.38
CA ALA A 530 19.13 -13.72 14.34
C ALA A 530 19.45 -15.22 14.24
N ILE A 531 20.74 -15.58 14.25
CA ILE A 531 21.19 -16.99 14.26
C ILE A 531 20.65 -17.72 15.49
N ALA A 532 20.71 -17.08 16.67
CA ALA A 532 20.14 -17.63 17.90
C ALA A 532 18.63 -17.82 17.78
N PHE A 533 17.90 -16.84 17.22
CA PHE A 533 16.47 -16.95 16.96
C PHE A 533 16.15 -18.14 16.06
N TYR A 534 16.82 -18.27 14.90
CA TYR A 534 16.58 -19.38 13.97
C TYR A 534 16.87 -20.75 14.59
N ASN A 535 17.91 -20.86 15.42
CA ASN A 535 18.27 -22.10 16.09
C ASN A 535 17.34 -22.45 17.26
N SER A 536 16.65 -21.46 17.83
CA SER A 536 15.70 -21.68 18.92
C SER A 536 14.43 -22.42 18.48
N GLY A 537 14.10 -22.37 17.18
CA GLY A 537 12.86 -22.91 16.62
C GLY A 537 11.61 -22.07 16.93
N GLN A 538 11.78 -20.87 17.49
CA GLN A 538 10.68 -19.90 17.61
C GLN A 538 10.11 -19.57 16.23
N THR A 539 8.79 -19.51 16.14
CA THR A 539 8.07 -19.15 14.92
C THR A 539 7.70 -17.67 14.93
N ALA A 540 7.64 -17.08 13.75
CA ALA A 540 6.99 -15.80 13.50
C ALA A 540 5.74 -16.04 12.65
N GLU A 541 4.72 -15.23 12.86
CA GLU A 541 3.52 -15.20 12.04
C GLU A 541 3.82 -14.40 10.76
N PRO A 542 3.55 -14.92 9.56
CA PRO A 542 3.69 -14.17 8.33
C PRO A 542 2.52 -13.18 8.14
N GLY A 543 2.73 -12.14 7.34
CA GLY A 543 1.68 -11.19 7.01
C GLY A 543 0.45 -11.83 6.35
N LEU A 544 -0.73 -11.32 6.74
CA LEU A 544 -2.03 -11.65 6.15
C LEU A 544 -2.07 -11.29 4.67
N LEU A 545 -1.51 -10.14 4.33
CA LEU A 545 -1.24 -9.68 2.98
C LEU A 545 0.18 -9.11 2.95
N ALA A 546 0.96 -9.45 1.93
CA ALA A 546 2.21 -8.78 1.63
C ALA A 546 2.27 -8.38 0.15
N LEU A 547 2.67 -7.13 -0.09
CA LEU A 547 2.81 -6.53 -1.42
C LEU A 547 4.28 -6.18 -1.68
N ASN A 548 4.79 -6.52 -2.86
CA ASN A 548 6.20 -6.38 -3.20
C ASN A 548 6.51 -5.01 -3.80
N HIS A 549 7.62 -4.39 -3.39
CA HIS A 549 8.06 -3.10 -3.95
C HIS A 549 8.30 -3.17 -5.46
N ALA A 550 8.93 -4.23 -5.95
CA ALA A 550 9.31 -4.36 -7.36
C ALA A 550 8.17 -4.87 -8.24
N SER A 551 7.41 -5.88 -7.80
CA SER A 551 6.36 -6.47 -8.64
C SER A 551 5.00 -5.80 -8.50
N ASP A 552 4.68 -5.22 -7.34
CA ASP A 552 3.39 -4.56 -7.09
C ASP A 552 3.49 -3.03 -7.12
N GLY A 553 4.70 -2.46 -7.03
CA GLY A 553 4.98 -1.04 -7.17
C GLY A 553 4.69 -0.19 -5.93
N ILE A 554 4.30 -0.82 -4.82
CA ILE A 554 4.05 -0.15 -3.54
C ILE A 554 5.36 0.21 -2.84
N ASN A 555 5.38 1.32 -2.11
CA ASN A 555 6.55 1.74 -1.32
C ASN A 555 6.26 1.99 0.17
N ALA A 556 4.99 2.04 0.56
CA ALA A 556 4.53 2.16 1.95
C ALA A 556 3.04 1.83 2.03
N ILE A 557 2.65 1.08 3.06
CA ILE A 557 1.24 0.81 3.38
C ILE A 557 0.74 1.70 4.52
N VAL A 558 -0.44 2.30 4.33
CA VAL A 558 -1.16 3.03 5.39
C VAL A 558 -2.49 2.33 5.60
N LEU A 559 -2.60 1.55 6.67
CA LEU A 559 -3.84 0.86 7.01
C LEU A 559 -4.95 1.86 7.34
N GLY A 560 -6.16 1.52 6.93
CA GLY A 560 -7.40 2.17 7.33
C GLY A 560 -8.32 1.22 8.08
N ASP A 561 -9.50 1.72 8.41
CA ASP A 561 -10.44 0.95 9.22
C ASP A 561 -11.09 -0.23 8.49
N VAL A 562 -11.50 -1.22 9.30
CA VAL A 562 -12.47 -2.25 8.89
C VAL A 562 -13.83 -1.57 8.70
N TYR A 563 -14.41 -1.71 7.52
CA TYR A 563 -15.68 -1.07 7.22
C TYR A 563 -16.85 -1.78 7.89
N THR A 564 -17.55 -1.04 8.73
CA THR A 564 -18.72 -1.49 9.48
C THR A 564 -19.97 -0.64 9.24
N GLY A 565 -19.84 0.45 8.49
CA GLY A 565 -20.92 1.36 8.14
C GLY A 565 -21.93 0.77 7.16
N THR A 566 -22.97 1.55 6.87
CA THR A 566 -24.05 1.14 5.95
C THR A 566 -24.23 2.08 4.77
N THR A 567 -23.35 3.08 4.60
CA THR A 567 -23.43 4.07 3.52
C THR A 567 -22.81 3.57 2.22
N TYR A 568 -21.88 2.61 2.30
CA TYR A 568 -21.24 2.00 1.14
C TYR A 568 -22.02 0.76 0.69
N PRO A 569 -21.84 0.32 -0.57
CA PRO A 569 -22.40 -0.94 -1.02
C PRO A 569 -22.05 -2.09 -0.07
N GLY A 570 -23.03 -2.97 0.22
CA GLY A 570 -22.86 -4.04 1.21
C GLY A 570 -21.75 -5.06 0.88
N SER A 571 -21.18 -5.02 -0.32
CA SER A 571 -19.98 -5.79 -0.68
C SER A 571 -18.72 -5.35 0.08
N PHE A 572 -18.68 -4.13 0.61
CA PHE A 572 -17.55 -3.64 1.41
C PHE A 572 -17.66 -3.99 2.89
N GLN A 573 -18.76 -4.62 3.33
CA GLN A 573 -18.96 -4.93 4.74
C GLN A 573 -17.88 -5.89 5.24
N GLY A 574 -17.09 -5.45 6.24
CA GLY A 574 -15.98 -6.22 6.79
C GLY A 574 -14.68 -6.13 5.99
N ASP A 575 -14.66 -5.37 4.88
CA ASP A 575 -13.43 -5.11 4.14
C ASP A 575 -12.52 -4.17 4.93
N ILE A 576 -11.22 -4.35 4.76
CA ILE A 576 -10.18 -3.48 5.34
C ILE A 576 -9.69 -2.54 4.26
N PHE A 577 -9.64 -1.24 4.54
CA PHE A 577 -9.12 -0.27 3.60
C PHE A 577 -7.64 -0.01 3.86
N PHE A 578 -6.85 0.27 2.83
CA PHE A 578 -5.48 0.75 3.02
C PHE A 578 -5.01 1.58 1.83
N ASN A 579 -4.11 2.52 2.08
CA ASN A 579 -3.44 3.28 1.02
C ASN A 579 -2.11 2.61 0.65
N ASP A 580 -1.93 2.37 -0.64
CA ASP A 580 -0.66 2.16 -1.30
C ASP A 580 -0.05 3.55 -1.58
N LEU A 581 0.65 4.09 -0.59
CA LEU A 581 1.03 5.49 -0.55
C LEU A 581 1.91 5.89 -1.74
N GLY A 582 2.80 4.99 -2.17
CA GLY A 582 3.73 5.22 -3.28
C GLY A 582 3.04 5.38 -4.63
N GLN A 583 1.85 4.79 -4.78
CA GLN A 583 1.06 4.85 -6.01
C GLN A 583 -0.16 5.78 -5.90
N GLY A 584 -0.51 6.22 -4.69
CA GLY A 584 -1.73 6.99 -4.42
C GLY A 584 -2.99 6.18 -4.71
N ILE A 585 -2.96 4.88 -4.43
CA ILE A 585 -4.08 3.95 -4.67
C ILE A 585 -4.63 3.52 -3.31
N VAL A 586 -5.90 3.82 -3.05
CA VAL A 586 -6.61 3.20 -1.93
C VAL A 586 -7.17 1.87 -2.40
N ARG A 587 -6.92 0.83 -1.62
CA ARG A 587 -7.38 -0.53 -1.87
C ARG A 587 -8.33 -0.98 -0.76
N ASN A 588 -9.23 -1.90 -1.08
CA ASN A 588 -9.98 -2.67 -0.10
C ASN A 588 -9.56 -4.15 -0.15
N LEU A 589 -9.37 -4.72 1.03
CA LEU A 589 -8.99 -6.10 1.29
C LEU A 589 -10.22 -6.83 1.83
N SER A 590 -10.76 -7.76 1.04
CA SER A 590 -11.92 -8.57 1.41
C SER A 590 -11.49 -9.86 2.09
N LEU A 591 -12.15 -10.17 3.22
CA LEU A 591 -11.89 -11.36 4.02
C LEU A 591 -13.10 -12.31 4.02
N ASP A 592 -12.86 -13.61 4.06
CA ASP A 592 -13.92 -14.58 4.38
C ASP A 592 -14.21 -14.62 5.90
N ALA A 593 -15.24 -15.38 6.29
CA ALA A 593 -15.62 -15.52 7.69
C ALA A 593 -14.55 -16.20 8.58
N ALA A 594 -13.53 -16.81 7.99
CA ALA A 594 -12.39 -17.39 8.70
C ALA A 594 -11.19 -16.43 8.75
N GLY A 595 -11.31 -15.22 8.20
CA GLY A 595 -10.25 -14.21 8.16
C GLY A 595 -9.26 -14.38 7.01
N ASN A 596 -9.53 -15.26 6.03
CA ASN A 596 -8.64 -15.42 4.87
C ASN A 596 -8.90 -14.36 3.82
N VAL A 597 -7.84 -13.89 3.17
CA VAL A 597 -7.94 -12.96 2.04
C VAL A 597 -8.66 -13.61 0.85
N THR A 598 -9.73 -12.96 0.39
CA THR A 598 -10.51 -13.38 -0.78
C THR A 598 -10.40 -12.41 -1.95
N GLY A 599 -9.94 -11.18 -1.71
CA GLY A 599 -9.71 -10.21 -2.77
C GLY A 599 -8.96 -8.98 -2.29
N VAL A 600 -8.19 -8.38 -3.20
CA VAL A 600 -7.60 -7.05 -3.05
C VAL A 600 -8.02 -6.26 -4.27
N GLN A 601 -8.76 -5.18 -4.07
CA GLN A 601 -9.32 -4.38 -5.17
C GLN A 601 -8.87 -2.92 -5.03
N THR A 602 -8.81 -2.22 -6.16
CA THR A 602 -8.66 -0.76 -6.13
C THR A 602 -9.99 -0.14 -5.76
N PHE A 603 -10.01 0.60 -4.65
CA PHE A 603 -11.15 1.37 -4.20
C PHE A 603 -11.17 2.76 -4.86
N THR A 604 -10.06 3.49 -4.81
CA THR A 604 -9.90 4.78 -5.50
C THR A 604 -8.43 5.05 -5.82
N THR A 605 -8.17 6.09 -6.61
CA THR A 605 -6.82 6.54 -7.03
C THR A 605 -6.67 8.05 -6.80
N GLY A 606 -5.43 8.55 -6.80
CA GLY A 606 -5.13 9.96 -6.57
C GLY A 606 -4.95 10.32 -5.09
N ALA A 607 -4.97 9.34 -4.19
CA ALA A 607 -4.78 9.48 -2.74
C ALA A 607 -3.29 9.59 -2.36
N VAL A 608 -2.57 10.47 -3.04
CA VAL A 608 -1.14 10.70 -2.81
C VAL A 608 -0.99 11.42 -1.46
N TYR A 609 -0.19 10.87 -0.54
CA TYR A 609 -0.02 11.38 0.84
C TYR A 609 -1.23 11.27 1.79
N VAL A 610 -2.19 10.38 1.50
CA VAL A 610 -3.21 10.01 2.49
C VAL A 610 -2.57 9.16 3.60
N VAL A 611 -2.47 9.72 4.81
CA VAL A 611 -1.76 9.16 5.97
C VAL A 611 -2.66 8.58 7.07
N GLN A 612 -3.98 8.71 6.92
CA GLN A 612 -4.95 7.97 7.71
C GLN A 612 -6.20 7.75 6.87
N ILE A 613 -6.80 6.57 7.02
CA ILE A 613 -8.14 6.25 6.52
C ILE A 613 -8.93 5.75 7.73
N THR A 614 -10.11 6.31 8.00
CA THR A 614 -10.90 5.94 9.18
C THR A 614 -12.38 6.09 8.95
N GLN A 615 -13.20 5.25 9.56
CA GLN A 615 -14.65 5.35 9.44
C GLN A 615 -15.18 6.45 10.36
N GLY A 616 -15.86 7.45 9.79
CA GLY A 616 -16.51 8.50 10.55
C GLY A 616 -17.82 8.05 11.21
N PRO A 617 -18.37 8.86 12.14
CA PRO A 617 -19.63 8.57 12.84
C PRO A 617 -20.86 8.56 11.90
N ASP A 618 -20.74 9.12 10.70
CA ASP A 618 -21.78 9.08 9.66
C ASP A 618 -21.73 7.79 8.82
N GLY A 619 -20.77 6.90 9.08
CA GLY A 619 -20.58 5.63 8.39
C GLY A 619 -19.76 5.70 7.11
N ASN A 620 -19.24 6.87 6.71
CA ASN A 620 -18.37 7.02 5.54
C ASN A 620 -16.89 6.82 5.91
N MET A 621 -16.07 6.43 4.93
CA MET A 621 -14.62 6.41 5.13
C MET A 621 -14.03 7.79 4.84
N TYR A 622 -13.38 8.35 5.85
CA TYR A 622 -12.63 9.59 5.81
C TYR A 622 -11.17 9.32 5.50
N TYR A 623 -10.50 10.32 4.93
CA TYR A 623 -9.07 10.34 4.71
C TYR A 623 -8.44 11.62 5.25
N VAL A 624 -7.19 11.51 5.68
CA VAL A 624 -6.34 12.64 6.06
C VAL A 624 -5.21 12.76 5.04
N ASP A 625 -5.20 13.86 4.28
CA ASP A 625 -4.17 14.17 3.31
C ASP A 625 -3.13 15.12 3.92
N LEU A 626 -1.92 14.60 4.12
CA LEU A 626 -0.84 15.31 4.80
C LEU A 626 -0.34 16.53 4.00
N ASP A 627 -0.24 16.40 2.67
CA ASP A 627 0.43 17.38 1.83
C ASP A 627 -0.53 18.48 1.36
N ASN A 628 -1.75 18.09 0.98
CA ASN A 628 -2.80 19.06 0.63
C ASN A 628 -3.32 19.80 1.87
N GLY A 629 -3.15 19.22 3.07
CA GLY A 629 -3.60 19.86 4.31
C GLY A 629 -5.11 19.78 4.47
N GLU A 630 -5.68 18.62 4.19
CA GLU A 630 -7.13 18.43 4.08
C GLU A 630 -7.60 17.16 4.79
N VAL A 631 -8.85 17.18 5.23
CA VAL A 631 -9.60 16.00 5.63
C VAL A 631 -10.75 15.89 4.66
N GLY A 632 -10.87 14.75 3.99
CA GLY A 632 -11.99 14.47 3.10
C GLY A 632 -12.66 13.15 3.43
N ARG A 633 -13.68 12.80 2.66
CA ARG A 633 -14.38 11.52 2.74
C ARG A 633 -14.78 11.03 1.36
N TRP A 634 -14.92 9.73 1.20
CA TRP A 634 -15.48 9.16 -0.02
C TRP A 634 -16.97 8.87 0.14
N LEU A 635 -17.73 9.11 -0.92
CA LEU A 635 -19.18 9.00 -0.93
C LEU A 635 -19.67 8.17 -2.12
N PHE A 636 -20.70 7.38 -1.88
CA PHE A 636 -21.47 6.69 -2.90
C PHE A 636 -22.83 7.38 -3.10
N VAL A 637 -23.25 7.60 -4.35
CA VAL A 637 -24.44 8.40 -4.75
C VAL A 637 -25.45 7.67 -5.60
#